data_AF-A0A7W1CAR8-F1
#
_entry.id   AF-A0A7W1CAR8-F1
#
_cell.length_a   1.000
_cell.length_b   1.000
_cell.length_c   1.000
_cell.angle_alpha   90.00
_cell.angle_beta   90.00
_cell.angle_gamma   90.00
#
_symmetry.space_group_name_H-M   'P 1'
#
loop_
_entity.id
_entity.type
_entity.pdbx_description
1 polymer ?
#
loop_
_entity_poly.entity_id
_entity_poly.type
_entity_poly.pdbx_seq_one_letter_code
_entity_poly.pdbx_strand_id
1 'polypeptide(L)'
;MIRRISRRFLGRALFVLPLGFVLLLVGLAAYAVVLERRVTAKWEGRKWNVPSKVYSDAFLLFPGKTLRAKDFEVRLERLGYLEQVGGVDEAGEYANEDGMWLVYLHAFSYPEGHNAAYPVRIETSGGVIRAVTQARSGEDLASAALEPEVIGVIFDQQMEDRTPVDLEEVPQYLVEAILAVEDARFYYHPGLDPVRTAGAAFANLRSGQTRQGGSTITQQLIKNYYLTAERTYSRKITEALMAVIVEMKYSKEEILQAYLNEIYFGQRGSSSIMGVEEAARYFFGKSVREVDLSQAAMLAGLIRDPGGYNPRRKPESAVERRNLVLSLMRDQDRLTDDQYARARNEKLLVRGAESHFNDAPYFVDYVLRELAERYPRKLLESEGLRIFTTLDMQVQVAAQQALIEG
;
A
#
# COMPACT_ATOMS: atom_id res chain seq x y z
N MET A 1 -32.29 3.84 -72.60
CA MET A 1 -30.89 4.31 -72.65
C MET A 1 -30.22 3.97 -71.32
N ILE A 2 -29.72 2.73 -71.17
CA ILE A 2 -29.19 2.20 -69.90
C ILE A 2 -27.66 2.31 -69.93
N ARG A 3 -27.09 3.12 -69.04
CA ARG A 3 -25.63 3.37 -68.94
C ARG A 3 -24.90 2.09 -68.50
N ARG A 4 -24.01 1.59 -69.37
CA ARG A 4 -22.98 0.59 -69.03
C ARG A 4 -22.04 1.15 -67.94
N ILE A 5 -22.21 0.70 -66.71
CA ILE A 5 -21.19 0.86 -65.66
C ILE A 5 -20.01 -0.05 -66.04
N SER A 6 -18.83 0.54 -66.19
CA SER A 6 -17.64 -0.18 -66.66
C SER A 6 -17.22 -1.26 -65.66
N ARG A 7 -17.05 -2.51 -66.13
CA ARG A 7 -16.52 -3.65 -65.36
C ARG A 7 -15.08 -3.45 -64.86
N ARG A 8 -14.39 -2.37 -65.26
CA ARG A 8 -12.99 -2.08 -64.88
C ARG A 8 -12.84 -1.43 -63.51
N PHE A 9 -13.89 -0.83 -62.95
CA PHE A 9 -13.86 -0.27 -61.59
C PHE A 9 -14.13 -1.31 -60.50
N LEU A 10 -14.91 -2.36 -60.81
CA LEU A 10 -15.26 -3.41 -59.85
C LEU A 10 -14.08 -4.36 -59.55
N GLY A 11 -13.21 -4.62 -60.54
CA GLY A 11 -12.05 -5.51 -60.39
C GLY A 11 -10.89 -4.92 -59.56
N ARG A 12 -10.76 -3.59 -59.49
CA ARG A 12 -9.74 -2.93 -58.63
C ARG A 12 -10.21 -2.80 -57.17
N ALA A 13 -11.51 -2.58 -56.95
CA ALA A 13 -12.07 -2.57 -55.60
C ALA A 13 -11.96 -3.94 -54.89
N LEU A 14 -12.08 -5.06 -55.63
CA LEU A 14 -11.95 -6.41 -55.06
C LEU A 14 -10.53 -6.80 -54.61
N PHE A 15 -9.47 -6.16 -55.14
CA PHE A 15 -8.07 -6.44 -54.75
C PHE A 15 -7.48 -5.39 -53.80
N VAL A 16 -8.00 -4.15 -53.80
CA VAL A 16 -7.51 -3.08 -52.91
C VAL A 16 -8.07 -3.23 -51.48
N LEU A 17 -9.30 -3.73 -51.32
CA LEU A 17 -9.89 -4.03 -50.01
C LEU A 17 -9.11 -5.10 -49.21
N PRO A 18 -8.74 -6.26 -49.78
CA PRO A 18 -7.92 -7.25 -49.06
C PRO A 18 -6.50 -6.75 -48.79
N LEU A 19 -5.88 -5.99 -49.69
CA LEU A 19 -4.55 -5.41 -49.45
C LEU A 19 -4.56 -4.38 -48.31
N GLY A 20 -5.57 -3.50 -48.28
CA GLY A 20 -5.75 -2.53 -47.19
C GLY A 20 -6.01 -3.20 -45.84
N PHE A 21 -6.81 -4.26 -45.81
CA PHE A 21 -7.05 -5.06 -44.61
C PHE A 21 -5.79 -5.80 -44.13
N VAL A 22 -5.01 -6.37 -45.05
CA VAL A 22 -3.72 -7.00 -44.72
C VAL A 22 -2.73 -5.98 -44.17
N LEU A 23 -2.61 -4.79 -44.77
CA LEU A 23 -1.75 -3.71 -44.27
C LEU A 23 -2.19 -3.23 -42.89
N LEU A 24 -3.49 -3.13 -42.63
CA LEU A 24 -4.04 -2.81 -41.31
C LEU A 24 -3.66 -3.87 -40.28
N LEU A 25 -3.83 -5.16 -40.60
CA LEU A 25 -3.46 -6.27 -39.70
C LEU A 25 -1.95 -6.30 -39.41
N VAL A 26 -1.11 -6.09 -40.44
CA VAL A 26 0.34 -5.99 -40.27
C VAL A 26 0.70 -4.79 -39.40
N GLY A 27 0.05 -3.64 -39.60
CA GLY A 27 0.25 -2.46 -38.76
C GLY A 27 -0.16 -2.71 -37.30
N LEU A 28 -1.30 -3.36 -37.07
CA LEU A 28 -1.77 -3.72 -35.73
C LEU A 28 -0.82 -4.73 -35.05
N ALA A 29 -0.36 -5.74 -35.78
CA ALA A 29 0.61 -6.71 -35.28
C ALA A 29 1.94 -6.04 -34.93
N ALA A 30 2.45 -5.16 -35.80
CA ALA A 30 3.65 -4.38 -35.52
C ALA A 30 3.48 -3.49 -34.27
N TYR A 31 2.32 -2.86 -34.13
CA TYR A 31 1.99 -2.06 -32.95
C TYR A 31 1.91 -2.93 -31.67
N ALA A 32 1.31 -4.11 -31.75
CA ALA A 32 1.27 -5.06 -30.64
C ALA A 32 2.67 -5.51 -30.21
N VAL A 33 3.57 -5.78 -31.16
CA VAL A 33 4.98 -6.11 -30.87
C VAL A 33 5.69 -4.94 -30.17
N VAL A 34 5.41 -3.69 -30.57
CA VAL A 34 5.96 -2.51 -29.88
C VAL A 34 5.44 -2.42 -28.45
N LEU A 35 4.13 -2.64 -28.24
CA LEU A 35 3.53 -2.66 -26.90
C LEU A 35 4.11 -3.80 -26.05
N GLU A 36 4.28 -4.98 -26.62
CA GLU A 36 4.87 -6.13 -25.92
C GLU A 36 6.29 -5.85 -25.46
N ARG A 37 7.13 -5.28 -26.34
CA ARG A 37 8.50 -4.88 -25.97
C ARG A 37 8.49 -3.87 -24.83
N ARG A 38 7.55 -2.91 -24.85
CA ARG A 38 7.40 -1.92 -23.78
C ARG A 38 6.96 -2.55 -22.46
N VAL A 39 6.00 -3.47 -22.50
CA VAL A 39 5.53 -4.23 -21.33
C VAL A 39 6.70 -5.01 -20.73
N THR A 40 7.37 -5.81 -21.55
CA THR A 40 8.46 -6.71 -21.15
C THR A 40 9.63 -5.94 -20.55
N ALA A 41 10.09 -4.88 -21.22
CA ALA A 41 11.23 -4.09 -20.76
C ALA A 41 11.02 -3.45 -19.37
N LYS A 42 9.79 -3.02 -19.05
CA LYS A 42 9.50 -2.45 -17.72
C LYS A 42 9.26 -3.53 -16.66
N TRP A 43 8.61 -4.63 -17.03
CA TRP A 43 8.22 -5.68 -16.09
C TRP A 43 9.38 -6.57 -15.64
N GLU A 44 10.25 -6.96 -16.57
CA GLU A 44 11.45 -7.78 -16.30
C GLU A 44 12.61 -6.93 -15.75
N GLY A 45 12.53 -5.61 -15.93
CA GLY A 45 13.45 -4.66 -15.32
C GLY A 45 13.13 -4.37 -13.85
N ARG A 46 13.68 -3.27 -13.34
CA ARG A 46 13.30 -2.76 -12.02
C ARG A 46 11.84 -2.30 -12.04
N LYS A 47 10.97 -3.07 -11.36
CA LYS A 47 9.54 -2.77 -11.35
C LYS A 47 9.24 -1.43 -10.70
N TRP A 48 9.91 -1.12 -9.59
CA TRP A 48 9.68 0.11 -8.82
C TRP A 48 10.99 0.70 -8.32
N ASN A 49 11.01 2.02 -8.20
CA ASN A 49 12.00 2.68 -7.36
C ASN A 49 11.47 2.62 -5.93
N VAL A 50 12.28 2.07 -5.02
CA VAL A 50 11.94 1.96 -3.60
C VAL A 50 12.75 3.03 -2.87
N PRO A 51 12.11 3.97 -2.15
CA PRO A 51 12.85 5.00 -1.44
C PRO A 51 13.61 4.41 -0.26
N SER A 52 14.78 4.98 0.05
CA SER A 52 15.51 4.56 1.24
C SER A 52 14.92 5.19 2.49
N LYS A 53 14.87 4.43 3.58
CA LYS A 53 14.34 4.88 4.87
C LYS A 53 15.48 5.04 5.87
N VAL A 54 15.50 6.20 6.55
CA VAL A 54 16.43 6.52 7.63
C VAL A 54 15.72 6.28 8.95
N TYR A 55 16.32 5.44 9.78
CA TYR A 55 15.79 5.00 11.06
C TYR A 55 16.59 5.61 12.21
N SER A 56 15.92 5.91 13.32
CA SER A 56 16.54 6.23 14.60
C SER A 56 17.32 5.02 15.16
N ASP A 57 17.96 5.21 16.30
CA ASP A 57 18.44 4.08 17.08
C ASP A 57 17.25 3.26 17.63
N ALA A 58 17.48 1.98 17.93
CA ALA A 58 16.48 1.11 18.52
C ALA A 58 16.27 1.45 20.01
N PHE A 59 15.02 1.44 20.47
CA PHE A 59 14.74 1.74 21.87
C PHE A 59 14.67 0.45 22.70
N LEU A 60 15.79 0.12 23.35
CA LEU A 60 15.89 -1.03 24.24
C LEU A 60 15.16 -0.78 25.57
N LEU A 61 14.38 -1.78 25.99
CA LEU A 61 13.67 -1.89 27.25
C LEU A 61 14.35 -2.96 28.10
N PHE A 62 14.86 -2.61 29.27
CA PHE A 62 15.53 -3.56 30.16
C PHE A 62 15.47 -3.08 31.62
N PRO A 63 15.55 -4.01 32.60
CA PRO A 63 15.56 -3.65 34.02
C PRO A 63 16.65 -2.63 34.38
N GLY A 64 16.28 -1.60 35.14
CA GLY A 64 17.15 -0.49 35.54
C GLY A 64 17.14 0.71 34.61
N LYS A 65 16.54 0.62 33.41
CA LYS A 65 16.40 1.76 32.50
C LYS A 65 15.35 2.75 33.00
N THR A 66 15.66 4.04 32.93
CA THR A 66 14.69 5.12 33.17
C THR A 66 13.66 5.16 32.04
N LEU A 67 12.38 5.15 32.40
CA LEU A 67 11.24 5.22 31.50
C LEU A 67 10.20 6.18 32.09
N ARG A 68 10.20 7.44 31.61
CA ARG A 68 9.15 8.41 31.96
C ARG A 68 7.90 8.09 31.15
N ALA A 69 6.77 7.91 31.83
CA ALA A 69 5.51 7.48 31.20
C ALA A 69 5.13 8.33 29.97
N LYS A 70 5.10 9.66 30.15
CA LYS A 70 4.79 10.61 29.07
C LYS A 70 5.72 10.49 27.86
N ASP A 71 7.02 10.30 28.07
CA ASP A 71 7.97 10.19 26.94
C ASP A 71 7.81 8.86 26.20
N PHE A 72 7.37 7.82 26.91
CA PHE A 72 7.13 6.50 26.34
C PHE A 72 5.82 6.47 25.56
N GLU A 73 4.75 7.06 26.09
CA GLU A 73 3.47 7.27 25.38
C GLU A 73 3.69 8.00 24.06
N VAL A 74 4.39 9.14 24.08
CA VAL A 74 4.68 9.90 22.85
C VAL A 74 5.54 9.07 21.87
N ARG A 75 6.47 8.24 22.37
CA ARG A 75 7.25 7.34 21.50
C ARG A 75 6.35 6.28 20.85
N LEU A 76 5.48 5.64 21.62
CA LEU A 76 4.51 4.67 21.14
C LEU A 76 3.58 5.30 20.08
N GLU A 77 3.08 6.52 20.31
CA GLU A 77 2.28 7.27 19.33
C GLU A 77 3.05 7.55 18.02
N ARG A 78 4.33 7.94 18.10
CA ARG A 78 5.19 8.17 16.92
C ARG A 78 5.55 6.88 16.18
N LEU A 79 5.56 5.74 16.87
CA LEU A 79 5.65 4.43 16.24
C LEU A 79 4.31 3.94 15.69
N GLY A 80 3.21 4.60 16.07
CA GLY A 80 1.86 4.30 15.58
C GLY A 80 1.09 3.31 16.43
N TYR A 81 1.54 3.07 17.67
CA TYR A 81 0.81 2.24 18.62
C TYR A 81 -0.48 2.94 19.09
N LEU A 82 -1.50 2.13 19.36
CA LEU A 82 -2.81 2.56 19.82
C LEU A 82 -3.02 2.15 21.27
N GLU A 83 -3.45 3.10 22.09
CA GLU A 83 -3.83 2.82 23.47
C GLU A 83 -5.17 2.08 23.50
N GLN A 84 -5.23 0.98 24.26
CA GLN A 84 -6.42 0.16 24.43
C GLN A 84 -6.86 0.13 25.89
N VAL A 85 -8.19 0.12 26.07
CA VAL A 85 -8.83 -0.02 27.37
C VAL A 85 -9.41 -1.43 27.46
N GLY A 86 -8.84 -2.27 28.34
CA GLY A 86 -9.37 -3.61 28.64
C GLY A 86 -8.67 -4.79 27.98
N GLY A 87 -7.56 -4.60 27.26
CA GLY A 87 -6.75 -5.67 26.69
C GLY A 87 -5.82 -5.21 25.57
N VAL A 88 -4.77 -5.96 25.32
CA VAL A 88 -3.79 -5.73 24.23
C VAL A 88 -3.65 -7.06 23.50
N ASP A 89 -4.28 -7.16 22.34
CA ASP A 89 -4.50 -8.42 21.64
C ASP A 89 -3.74 -8.49 20.31
N GLU A 90 -3.44 -7.32 19.72
CA GLU A 90 -2.80 -7.21 18.42
C GLU A 90 -1.52 -6.36 18.45
N ALA A 91 -0.61 -6.63 17.50
CA ALA A 91 0.59 -5.85 17.30
C ALA A 91 0.26 -4.37 17.05
N GLY A 92 1.00 -3.48 17.70
CA GLY A 92 0.74 -2.04 17.66
C GLY A 92 -0.28 -1.57 18.68
N GLU A 93 -0.65 -2.40 19.66
CA GLU A 93 -1.50 -1.98 20.78
C GLU A 93 -0.69 -1.86 22.06
N TYR A 94 -1.11 -0.97 22.94
CA TYR A 94 -0.59 -0.91 24.29
C TYR A 94 -1.67 -0.52 25.31
N ALA A 95 -1.42 -0.88 26.56
CA ALA A 95 -2.19 -0.44 27.71
C ALA A 95 -1.23 -0.12 28.85
N ASN A 96 -1.60 0.84 29.68
CA ASN A 96 -0.86 1.20 30.88
C ASN A 96 -1.82 1.31 32.07
N GLU A 97 -1.55 0.54 33.12
CA GLU A 97 -2.26 0.63 34.39
C GLU A 97 -1.23 0.79 35.53
N ASP A 98 -1.19 1.97 36.14
CA ASP A 98 -0.34 2.28 37.31
C ASP A 98 1.14 1.88 37.17
N GLY A 99 1.71 2.05 35.97
CA GLY A 99 3.11 1.75 35.69
C GLY A 99 3.36 0.30 35.23
N MET A 100 2.30 -0.48 35.05
CA MET A 100 2.30 -1.76 34.35
C MET A 100 1.93 -1.53 32.90
N TRP A 101 2.92 -1.62 32.01
CA TRP A 101 2.71 -1.49 30.58
C TRP A 101 2.56 -2.86 29.97
N LEU A 102 1.51 -3.05 29.19
CA LEU A 102 1.38 -4.18 28.28
C LEU A 102 1.50 -3.61 26.87
N VAL A 103 2.51 -4.04 26.11
CA VAL A 103 2.80 -3.53 24.77
C VAL A 103 2.94 -4.69 23.82
N TYR A 104 2.17 -4.71 22.73
CA TYR A 104 2.32 -5.70 21.68
C TYR A 104 3.27 -5.20 20.61
N LEU A 105 4.53 -5.61 20.68
CA LEU A 105 5.57 -5.15 19.78
C LEU A 105 5.28 -5.56 18.33
N HIS A 106 5.53 -4.66 17.39
CA HIS A 106 5.50 -4.97 15.96
C HIS A 106 6.59 -5.97 15.57
N ALA A 107 6.34 -6.74 14.51
CA ALA A 107 7.40 -7.45 13.84
C ALA A 107 8.36 -6.47 13.15
N PHE A 108 9.66 -6.67 13.30
CA PHE A 108 10.67 -5.83 12.65
C PHE A 108 11.92 -6.63 12.29
N SER A 109 12.39 -6.48 11.04
CA SER A 109 13.64 -7.10 10.58
C SER A 109 14.80 -6.14 10.78
N TYR A 110 15.76 -6.45 11.63
CA TYR A 110 17.05 -5.76 11.70
C TYR A 110 18.05 -6.38 10.71
N PRO A 111 19.19 -5.72 10.41
CA PRO A 111 20.28 -6.35 9.67
C PRO A 111 20.77 -7.66 10.30
N GLU A 112 20.70 -7.78 11.63
CA GLU A 112 21.18 -8.93 12.40
C GLU A 112 20.16 -10.07 12.50
N GLY A 113 18.88 -9.82 12.21
CA GLY A 113 17.83 -10.83 12.35
C GLY A 113 16.41 -10.29 12.29
N HIS A 114 15.43 -11.20 12.30
CA HIS A 114 14.01 -10.86 12.30
C HIS A 114 13.41 -11.04 13.69
N ASN A 115 12.75 -10.00 14.19
CA ASN A 115 11.93 -10.06 15.39
C ASN A 115 10.47 -10.22 14.97
N ALA A 116 9.84 -11.32 15.40
CA ALA A 116 8.41 -11.50 15.26
C ALA A 116 7.65 -10.51 16.17
N ALA A 117 6.36 -10.31 15.92
CA ALA A 117 5.50 -9.55 16.82
C ALA A 117 5.19 -10.37 18.08
N TYR A 118 5.32 -9.76 19.27
CA TYR A 118 4.97 -10.42 20.53
C TYR A 118 4.62 -9.40 21.63
N PRO A 119 3.75 -9.78 22.59
CA PRO A 119 3.40 -8.93 23.70
C PRO A 119 4.44 -9.00 24.83
N VAL A 120 4.82 -7.84 25.33
CA VAL A 120 5.70 -7.65 26.48
C VAL A 120 4.99 -6.93 27.60
N ARG A 121 5.25 -7.36 28.83
CA ARG A 121 4.84 -6.66 30.05
C ARG A 121 6.06 -5.97 30.65
N ILE A 122 5.94 -4.67 30.90
CA ILE A 122 7.00 -3.82 31.46
C ILE A 122 6.50 -3.27 32.77
N GLU A 123 7.17 -3.62 33.86
CA GLU A 123 6.82 -3.14 35.19
C GLU A 123 7.71 -1.95 35.52
N THR A 124 7.11 -0.82 35.89
CA THR A 124 7.85 0.40 36.24
C THR A 124 7.56 0.82 37.68
N SER A 125 8.59 1.30 38.38
CA SER A 125 8.44 1.86 39.73
C SER A 125 9.36 3.05 39.89
N GLY A 126 8.77 4.23 40.12
CA GLY A 126 9.48 5.50 40.21
C GLY A 126 10.09 5.96 38.88
N GLY A 127 9.45 5.62 37.76
CA GLY A 127 9.97 5.94 36.41
C GLY A 127 11.17 5.10 35.99
N VAL A 128 11.38 3.93 36.61
CA VAL A 128 12.46 3.00 36.27
C VAL A 128 11.85 1.62 36.00
N ILE A 129 12.27 0.97 34.92
CA ILE A 129 11.87 -0.40 34.58
C ILE A 129 12.43 -1.36 35.63
N ARG A 130 11.56 -2.19 36.21
CA ARG A 130 11.91 -3.21 37.20
C ARG A 130 12.00 -4.59 36.57
N ALA A 131 11.06 -4.91 35.70
CA ALA A 131 11.02 -6.17 34.98
C ALA A 131 10.51 -5.96 33.57
N VAL A 132 10.99 -6.80 32.66
CA VAL A 132 10.45 -6.96 31.31
C VAL A 132 10.17 -8.44 31.15
N THR A 133 8.92 -8.81 30.88
CA THR A 133 8.52 -10.22 30.74
C THR A 133 7.73 -10.44 29.46
N GLN A 134 7.80 -11.64 28.88
CA GLN A 134 6.96 -12.00 27.75
C GLN A 134 5.54 -12.25 28.26
N ALA A 135 4.56 -11.48 27.80
CA ALA A 135 3.28 -11.33 28.50
C ALA A 135 2.43 -12.60 28.54
N ARG A 136 2.63 -13.53 27.58
CA ARG A 136 1.86 -14.78 27.46
C ARG A 136 2.45 -15.92 28.29
N SER A 137 3.78 -16.06 28.30
CA SER A 137 4.51 -17.13 28.98
C SER A 137 4.93 -16.76 30.40
N GLY A 138 5.08 -15.46 30.68
CA GLY A 138 5.66 -14.97 31.92
C GLY A 138 7.18 -15.11 32.00
N GLU A 139 7.86 -15.45 30.90
CA GLU A 139 9.32 -15.55 30.86
C GLU A 139 9.98 -14.18 31.07
N ASP A 140 10.97 -14.12 31.96
CA ASP A 140 11.80 -12.94 32.17
C ASP A 140 12.69 -12.68 30.96
N LEU A 141 12.60 -11.45 30.42
CA LEU A 141 13.41 -11.01 29.30
C LEU A 141 14.55 -10.12 29.82
N ALA A 142 15.78 -10.44 29.40
CA ALA A 142 16.93 -9.59 29.67
C ALA A 142 16.75 -8.19 29.04
N SER A 143 16.15 -8.16 27.85
CA SER A 143 15.71 -6.95 27.19
C SER A 143 14.60 -7.24 26.17
N ALA A 144 13.85 -6.21 25.82
CA ALA A 144 13.00 -6.14 24.64
C ALA A 144 13.40 -4.88 23.84
N ALA A 145 13.04 -4.81 22.56
CA ALA A 145 13.32 -3.65 21.73
C ALA A 145 12.04 -3.18 21.06
N LEU A 146 11.74 -1.88 21.17
CA LEU A 146 10.83 -1.25 20.22
C LEU A 146 11.56 -1.05 18.90
N GLU A 147 10.82 -1.17 17.81
CA GLU A 147 11.33 -0.88 16.48
C GLU A 147 11.77 0.59 16.38
N PRO A 148 12.81 0.88 15.57
CA PRO A 148 13.29 2.25 15.43
C PRO A 148 12.30 3.11 14.63
N GLU A 149 12.26 4.40 14.97
CA GLU A 149 11.39 5.38 14.33
C GLU A 149 11.93 5.72 12.94
N VAL A 150 11.05 5.88 11.94
CA VAL A 150 11.47 6.40 10.62
C VAL A 150 11.60 7.92 10.75
N ILE A 151 12.84 8.41 10.73
CA ILE A 151 13.16 9.83 10.92
C ILE A 151 13.30 10.60 9.61
N GLY A 152 13.44 9.89 8.48
CA GLY A 152 13.52 10.49 7.16
C GLY A 152 13.38 9.46 6.05
N VAL A 153 12.97 9.94 4.86
CA VAL A 153 12.84 9.12 3.65
C VAL A 153 13.51 9.83 2.49
N ILE A 154 14.31 9.08 1.73
CA ILE A 154 15.06 9.56 0.58
C ILE A 154 14.31 9.14 -0.68
N PHE A 155 13.58 10.10 -1.26
CA PHE A 155 12.77 9.88 -2.46
C PHE A 155 13.52 10.23 -3.74
N ASP A 156 13.12 9.58 -4.83
CA ASP A 156 13.39 10.08 -6.17
C ASP A 156 12.45 11.27 -6.53
N GLN A 157 12.52 11.72 -7.78
CA GLN A 157 11.70 12.85 -8.26
C GLN A 157 10.19 12.56 -8.26
N GLN A 158 9.76 11.30 -8.24
CA GLN A 158 8.34 10.94 -8.28
C GLN A 158 7.67 11.06 -6.90
N MET A 159 8.48 11.07 -5.83
CA MET A 159 8.00 11.15 -4.43
C MET A 159 6.97 10.06 -4.11
N GLU A 160 7.22 8.83 -4.58
CA GLU A 160 6.41 7.66 -4.25
C GLU A 160 7.00 6.91 -3.06
N ASP A 161 6.22 6.76 -2.00
CA ASP A 161 6.55 5.89 -0.87
C ASP A 161 5.94 4.52 -1.09
N ARG A 162 6.81 3.51 -1.10
CA ARG A 162 6.46 2.13 -1.40
C ARG A 162 7.35 1.22 -0.59
N THR A 163 6.74 0.21 0.02
CA THR A 163 7.45 -0.94 0.58
C THR A 163 6.93 -2.18 -0.15
N PRO A 164 7.71 -2.80 -1.06
CA PRO A 164 7.26 -3.98 -1.76
C PRO A 164 6.93 -5.13 -0.81
N VAL A 165 5.86 -5.86 -1.12
CA VAL A 165 5.43 -7.06 -0.39
C VAL A 165 5.13 -8.18 -1.39
N ASP A 166 5.50 -9.40 -1.03
CA ASP A 166 5.17 -10.58 -1.84
C ASP A 166 3.72 -11.00 -1.59
N LEU A 167 3.07 -11.60 -2.60
CA LEU A 167 1.65 -11.93 -2.53
C LEU A 167 1.34 -12.88 -1.36
N GLU A 168 2.25 -13.81 -1.08
CA GLU A 168 2.13 -14.81 -0.02
C GLU A 168 2.14 -14.20 1.38
N GLU A 169 2.66 -12.98 1.52
CA GLU A 169 2.71 -12.24 2.77
C GLU A 169 1.46 -11.38 2.99
N VAL A 170 0.65 -11.19 1.95
CA VAL A 170 -0.59 -10.44 2.05
C VAL A 170 -1.71 -11.36 2.55
N PRO A 171 -2.43 -11.01 3.63
CA PRO A 171 -3.49 -11.86 4.14
C PRO A 171 -4.54 -12.16 3.07
N GLN A 172 -4.97 -13.43 2.99
CA GLN A 172 -5.90 -13.87 1.95
C GLN A 172 -7.19 -13.04 1.94
N TYR A 173 -7.74 -12.69 3.10
CA TYR A 173 -8.95 -11.86 3.16
C TYR A 173 -8.77 -10.45 2.58
N LEU A 174 -7.57 -9.88 2.57
CA LEU A 174 -7.30 -8.61 1.90
C LEU A 174 -7.30 -8.77 0.38
N VAL A 175 -6.68 -9.84 -0.13
CA VAL A 175 -6.77 -10.19 -1.56
C VAL A 175 -8.23 -10.36 -1.96
N GLU A 176 -8.99 -11.15 -1.21
CA GLU A 176 -10.41 -11.41 -1.44
C GLU A 176 -11.25 -10.12 -1.38
N ALA A 177 -10.95 -9.19 -0.46
CA ALA A 177 -11.63 -7.89 -0.36
C ALA A 177 -11.39 -7.02 -1.60
N ILE A 178 -10.14 -6.96 -2.07
CA ILE A 178 -9.76 -6.22 -3.28
C ILE A 178 -10.44 -6.82 -4.50
N LEU A 179 -10.39 -8.16 -4.67
CA LEU A 179 -11.07 -8.84 -5.76
C LEU A 179 -12.58 -8.57 -5.70
N ALA A 180 -13.21 -8.66 -4.53
CA ALA A 180 -14.65 -8.47 -4.40
C ALA A 180 -15.13 -7.10 -4.89
N VAL A 181 -14.35 -6.04 -4.63
CA VAL A 181 -14.75 -4.66 -4.96
C VAL A 181 -14.20 -4.19 -6.31
N GLU A 182 -12.97 -4.58 -6.67
CA GLU A 182 -12.31 -4.12 -7.89
C GLU A 182 -12.53 -5.05 -9.06
N ASP A 183 -12.54 -6.37 -8.89
CA ASP A 183 -12.61 -7.32 -10.01
C ASP A 183 -13.01 -8.75 -9.57
N ALA A 184 -14.30 -8.96 -9.28
CA ALA A 184 -14.80 -10.22 -8.72
C ALA A 184 -14.55 -11.44 -9.61
N ARG A 185 -14.37 -11.23 -10.92
CA ARG A 185 -14.13 -12.29 -11.91
C ARG A 185 -12.70 -12.31 -12.42
N PHE A 186 -11.75 -11.73 -11.69
CA PHE A 186 -10.36 -11.57 -12.09
C PHE A 186 -9.75 -12.85 -12.68
N TYR A 187 -9.97 -14.01 -12.07
CA TYR A 187 -9.43 -15.30 -12.52
C TYR A 187 -10.11 -15.88 -13.77
N TYR A 188 -11.24 -15.33 -14.21
CA TYR A 188 -12.06 -15.88 -15.30
C TYR A 188 -11.92 -15.12 -16.62
N HIS A 189 -11.11 -14.07 -16.69
CA HIS A 189 -10.95 -13.28 -17.90
C HIS A 189 -9.48 -12.98 -18.24
N PRO A 190 -9.11 -12.83 -19.52
CA PRO A 190 -7.75 -12.50 -19.94
C PRO A 190 -7.54 -10.98 -20.00
N GLY A 191 -7.62 -10.30 -18.85
CA GLY A 191 -7.41 -8.84 -18.73
C GLY A 191 -8.57 -7.93 -19.10
N LEU A 192 -9.51 -8.39 -19.92
CA LEU A 192 -10.73 -7.64 -20.25
C LEU A 192 -11.95 -8.43 -19.80
N ASP A 193 -12.87 -7.75 -19.11
CA ASP A 193 -14.14 -8.35 -18.69
C ASP A 193 -15.31 -7.70 -19.46
N PRO A 194 -15.82 -8.33 -20.55
CA PRO A 194 -16.97 -7.83 -21.28
C PRO A 194 -18.26 -7.81 -20.45
N VAL A 195 -18.44 -8.76 -19.53
CA VAL A 195 -19.64 -8.86 -18.69
C VAL A 195 -19.67 -7.70 -17.69
N ARG A 196 -18.56 -7.43 -17.02
CA ARG A 196 -18.39 -6.26 -16.14
C ARG A 196 -18.53 -4.96 -16.93
N THR A 197 -17.92 -4.86 -18.09
CA THR A 197 -17.98 -3.66 -18.94
C THR A 197 -19.42 -3.37 -19.36
N ALA A 198 -20.15 -4.37 -19.85
CA ALA A 198 -21.55 -4.23 -20.26
C ALA A 198 -22.46 -3.92 -19.06
N GLY A 199 -22.26 -4.61 -17.93
CA GLY A 199 -23.01 -4.37 -16.69
C GLY A 199 -22.82 -2.95 -16.16
N ALA A 200 -21.58 -2.47 -16.11
CA ALA A 200 -21.26 -1.10 -15.70
C ALA A 200 -21.86 -0.06 -16.67
N ALA A 201 -21.80 -0.32 -17.98
CA ALA A 201 -22.43 0.56 -18.98
C ALA A 201 -23.94 0.66 -18.78
N PHE A 202 -24.62 -0.48 -18.58
CA PHE A 202 -26.06 -0.52 -18.34
C PHE A 202 -26.46 0.20 -17.03
N ALA A 203 -25.73 -0.02 -15.94
CA ALA A 203 -25.95 0.65 -14.66
C ALA A 203 -25.73 2.17 -14.74
N ASN A 204 -24.69 2.61 -15.45
CA ASN A 204 -24.40 4.04 -15.66
C ASN A 204 -25.47 4.70 -16.54
N LEU A 205 -25.96 4.02 -17.59
CA LEU A 205 -27.06 4.51 -18.43
C LEU A 205 -28.36 4.67 -17.63
N ARG A 206 -28.69 3.70 -16.77
CA ARG A 206 -29.90 3.75 -15.93
C ARG A 206 -29.84 4.83 -14.86
N SER A 207 -28.66 5.11 -14.32
CA SER A 207 -28.47 6.06 -13.21
C SER A 207 -28.11 7.48 -13.65
N GLY A 208 -27.90 7.72 -14.96
CA GLY A 208 -27.57 9.02 -15.54
C GLY A 208 -26.20 9.58 -15.13
N GLN A 209 -25.40 8.81 -14.39
CA GLN A 209 -24.10 9.20 -13.85
C GLN A 209 -23.12 8.03 -13.93
N THR A 210 -21.84 8.32 -14.16
CA THR A 210 -20.78 7.30 -14.12
C THR A 210 -20.50 6.90 -12.68
N ARG A 211 -21.23 5.90 -12.16
CA ARG A 211 -21.14 5.42 -10.78
C ARG A 211 -20.37 4.13 -10.61
N GLN A 212 -20.26 3.31 -11.66
CA GLN A 212 -19.58 2.02 -11.63
C GLN A 212 -18.45 1.99 -12.66
N GLY A 213 -17.25 1.60 -12.22
CA GLY A 213 -16.09 1.41 -13.08
C GLY A 213 -16.19 0.09 -13.85
N GLY A 214 -15.96 0.13 -15.16
CA GLY A 214 -15.91 -1.07 -16.00
C GLY A 214 -14.51 -1.70 -16.13
N SER A 215 -13.47 -1.05 -15.59
CA SER A 215 -12.08 -1.52 -15.73
C SER A 215 -11.78 -2.71 -14.83
N THR A 216 -10.96 -3.65 -15.31
CA THR A 216 -10.39 -4.79 -14.57
C THR A 216 -9.15 -4.39 -13.77
N ILE A 217 -8.68 -5.24 -12.86
CA ILE A 217 -7.42 -5.05 -12.12
C ILE A 217 -6.24 -4.86 -13.09
N THR A 218 -6.14 -5.71 -14.11
CA THR A 218 -5.05 -5.64 -15.10
C THR A 218 -5.09 -4.31 -15.88
N GLN A 219 -6.28 -3.84 -16.25
CA GLN A 219 -6.42 -2.52 -16.89
C GLN A 219 -6.00 -1.37 -15.96
N GLN A 220 -6.34 -1.46 -14.68
CA GLN A 220 -5.93 -0.46 -13.70
C GLN A 220 -4.41 -0.46 -13.48
N LEU A 221 -3.79 -1.64 -13.38
CA LEU A 221 -2.35 -1.80 -13.31
C LEU A 221 -1.68 -1.16 -14.53
N ILE A 222 -2.13 -1.46 -15.75
CA ILE A 222 -1.58 -0.86 -16.97
C ILE A 222 -1.70 0.67 -16.96
N LYS A 223 -2.87 1.19 -16.56
CA LYS A 223 -3.13 2.62 -16.50
C LYS A 223 -2.16 3.34 -15.56
N ASN A 224 -1.94 2.81 -14.36
CA ASN A 224 -1.08 3.43 -13.36
C ASN A 224 0.40 3.26 -13.72
N TYR A 225 0.75 2.07 -14.20
CA TYR A 225 2.13 1.66 -14.33
C TYR A 225 2.77 2.04 -15.68
N TYR A 226 2.03 2.07 -16.79
CA TYR A 226 2.62 2.28 -18.12
C TYR A 226 2.19 3.55 -18.86
N LEU A 227 1.05 4.12 -18.49
CA LEU A 227 0.38 5.16 -19.27
C LEU A 227 0.38 6.50 -18.55
N THR A 228 0.29 7.58 -19.32
CA THR A 228 0.10 8.92 -18.78
C THR A 228 -1.36 9.13 -18.35
N ALA A 229 -1.61 10.16 -17.55
CA ALA A 229 -2.93 10.49 -17.03
C ALA A 229 -3.94 11.03 -18.08
N GLU A 230 -3.54 11.18 -19.36
CA GLU A 230 -4.36 11.78 -20.42
C GLU A 230 -5.62 10.97 -20.72
N ARG A 231 -6.82 11.56 -20.66
CA ARG A 231 -8.08 10.82 -20.88
C ARG A 231 -8.51 10.81 -22.35
N THR A 232 -7.85 9.99 -23.17
CA THR A 232 -8.21 9.81 -24.59
C THR A 232 -8.72 8.39 -24.91
N TYR A 233 -9.58 8.27 -25.94
CA TYR A 233 -10.07 6.96 -26.42
C TYR A 233 -8.93 6.09 -26.96
N SER A 234 -7.95 6.69 -27.63
CA SER A 234 -6.74 6.00 -28.08
C SER A 234 -5.97 5.40 -26.91
N ARG A 235 -5.76 6.17 -25.81
CA ARG A 235 -5.16 5.62 -24.58
C ARG A 235 -5.95 4.44 -24.03
N LYS A 236 -7.28 4.50 -24.02
CA LYS A 236 -8.11 3.40 -23.50
C LYS A 236 -8.01 2.13 -24.35
N ILE A 237 -7.85 2.26 -25.67
CA ILE A 237 -7.59 1.12 -26.56
C ILE A 237 -6.19 0.55 -26.28
N THR A 238 -5.18 1.41 -26.15
CA THR A 238 -3.82 0.98 -25.79
C THR A 238 -3.80 0.26 -24.43
N GLU A 239 -4.52 0.76 -23.43
CA GLU A 239 -4.70 0.13 -22.12
C GLU A 239 -5.28 -1.28 -22.24
N ALA A 240 -6.32 -1.44 -23.06
CA ALA A 240 -6.95 -2.73 -23.29
C ALA A 240 -6.02 -3.74 -23.99
N LEU A 241 -5.28 -3.30 -25.03
CA LEU A 241 -4.31 -4.15 -25.72
C LEU A 241 -3.16 -4.56 -24.82
N MET A 242 -2.60 -3.62 -24.05
CA MET A 242 -1.53 -3.91 -23.09
C MET A 242 -2.01 -4.85 -21.96
N ALA A 243 -3.25 -4.72 -21.50
CA ALA A 243 -3.82 -5.62 -20.49
C ALA A 243 -3.87 -7.07 -20.99
N VAL A 244 -4.34 -7.29 -22.23
CA VAL A 244 -4.33 -8.62 -22.86
C VAL A 244 -2.90 -9.15 -23.00
N ILE A 245 -1.95 -8.31 -23.42
CA ILE A 245 -0.54 -8.71 -23.55
C ILE A 245 0.04 -9.14 -22.20
N VAL A 246 -0.20 -8.38 -21.13
CA VAL A 246 0.26 -8.74 -19.77
C VAL A 246 -0.30 -10.07 -19.33
N GLU A 247 -1.60 -10.31 -19.55
CA GLU A 247 -2.29 -11.55 -19.15
C GLU A 247 -1.89 -12.78 -19.96
N MET A 248 -1.33 -12.58 -21.16
CA MET A 248 -0.75 -13.67 -21.94
C MET A 248 0.68 -14.02 -21.49
N LYS A 249 1.38 -13.11 -20.81
CA LYS A 249 2.81 -13.26 -20.48
C LYS A 249 3.07 -13.56 -19.01
N TYR A 250 2.21 -13.08 -18.12
CA TYR A 250 2.38 -13.20 -16.67
C TYR A 250 1.19 -13.89 -16.05
N SER A 251 1.47 -14.61 -14.97
CA SER A 251 0.46 -15.30 -14.18
C SER A 251 -0.46 -14.31 -13.44
N LYS A 252 -1.63 -14.80 -13.01
CA LYS A 252 -2.59 -13.99 -12.25
C LYS A 252 -2.00 -13.53 -10.93
N GLU A 253 -1.18 -14.37 -10.33
CA GLU A 253 -0.45 -14.14 -9.10
C GLU A 253 0.56 -12.99 -9.28
N GLU A 254 1.38 -13.02 -10.33
CA GLU A 254 2.32 -11.94 -10.64
C GLU A 254 1.62 -10.60 -10.92
N ILE A 255 0.49 -10.64 -11.63
CA ILE A 255 -0.32 -9.45 -11.93
C ILE A 255 -0.91 -8.88 -10.64
N LEU A 256 -1.45 -9.74 -9.79
CA LEU A 256 -2.03 -9.34 -8.52
C LEU A 256 -0.96 -8.77 -7.58
N GLN A 257 0.20 -9.42 -7.45
CA GLN A 257 1.32 -8.88 -6.67
C GLN A 257 1.76 -7.51 -7.18
N ALA A 258 1.90 -7.35 -8.49
CA ALA A 258 2.25 -6.06 -9.08
C ALA A 258 1.18 -5.00 -8.80
N TYR A 259 -0.10 -5.36 -8.88
CA TYR A 259 -1.20 -4.47 -8.54
C TYR A 259 -1.15 -4.05 -7.07
N LEU A 260 -1.01 -4.98 -6.13
CA LEU A 260 -0.96 -4.71 -4.68
C LEU A 260 0.18 -3.75 -4.30
N ASN A 261 1.27 -3.72 -5.07
CA ASN A 261 2.42 -2.84 -4.84
C ASN A 261 2.37 -1.50 -5.59
N GLU A 262 1.41 -1.32 -6.51
CA GLU A 262 1.34 -0.16 -7.41
C GLU A 262 0.12 0.74 -7.17
N ILE A 263 -0.89 0.27 -6.44
CA ILE A 263 -2.11 1.06 -6.20
C ILE A 263 -1.79 2.29 -5.34
N TYR A 264 -2.33 3.44 -5.74
CA TYR A 264 -2.28 4.66 -4.95
C TYR A 264 -3.33 4.65 -3.82
N PHE A 265 -2.90 4.88 -2.59
CA PHE A 265 -3.73 4.89 -1.38
C PHE A 265 -3.89 6.27 -0.73
N GLY A 266 -3.30 7.31 -1.32
CA GLY A 266 -3.42 8.68 -0.84
C GLY A 266 -2.08 9.38 -0.72
N GLN A 267 -2.08 10.50 -0.02
CA GLN A 267 -0.93 11.39 0.09
C GLN A 267 -0.52 11.54 1.56
N ARG A 268 0.79 11.51 1.83
CA ARG A 268 1.42 11.94 3.08
C ARG A 268 2.33 13.13 2.78
N GLY A 269 1.94 14.32 3.18
CA GLY A 269 2.66 15.56 2.84
C GLY A 269 2.89 15.68 1.32
N SER A 270 4.15 15.74 0.89
CA SER A 270 4.53 15.78 -0.53
C SER A 270 4.72 14.41 -1.18
N SER A 271 4.57 13.31 -0.46
CA SER A 271 4.74 11.94 -0.96
C SER A 271 3.44 11.19 -1.21
N SER A 272 3.40 10.39 -2.27
CA SER A 272 2.31 9.46 -2.60
C SER A 272 2.48 8.15 -1.83
N ILE A 273 1.41 7.62 -1.26
CA ILE A 273 1.40 6.32 -0.58
C ILE A 273 1.03 5.26 -1.62
N MET A 274 2.00 4.40 -1.95
CA MET A 274 1.87 3.38 -2.99
C MET A 274 1.93 1.98 -2.39
N GLY A 275 0.95 1.16 -2.76
CA GLY A 275 0.84 -0.23 -2.38
C GLY A 275 0.24 -0.47 -0.98
N VAL A 276 -0.19 -1.71 -0.76
CA VAL A 276 -0.94 -2.12 0.44
C VAL A 276 -0.11 -2.10 1.71
N GLU A 277 1.20 -2.39 1.63
CA GLU A 277 2.09 -2.39 2.79
C GLU A 277 2.30 -0.98 3.34
N GLU A 278 2.60 0.00 2.48
CA GLU A 278 2.77 1.38 2.94
C GLU A 278 1.42 1.98 3.39
N ALA A 279 0.31 1.58 2.77
CA ALA A 279 -1.02 1.97 3.21
C ALA A 279 -1.37 1.43 4.61
N ALA A 280 -1.08 0.14 4.88
CA ALA A 280 -1.29 -0.47 6.19
C ALA A 280 -0.49 0.26 7.27
N ARG A 281 0.80 0.52 7.01
CA ARG A 281 1.67 1.26 7.93
C ARG A 281 1.19 2.70 8.17
N TYR A 282 0.70 3.36 7.12
CA TYR A 282 0.22 4.74 7.21
C TYR A 282 -1.10 4.86 7.99
N PHE A 283 -2.06 3.97 7.74
CA PHE A 283 -3.39 4.07 8.36
C PHE A 283 -3.50 3.33 9.70
N PHE A 284 -2.77 2.23 9.88
CA PHE A 284 -2.91 1.34 11.04
C PHE A 284 -1.62 1.15 11.84
N GLY A 285 -0.48 1.70 11.40
CA GLY A 285 0.79 1.61 12.12
C GLY A 285 1.52 0.27 12.00
N LYS A 286 0.88 -0.77 11.44
CA LYS A 286 1.40 -2.14 11.37
C LYS A 286 1.63 -2.63 9.95
N SER A 287 2.28 -3.80 9.81
CA SER A 287 2.50 -4.41 8.49
C SER A 287 1.17 -4.88 7.89
N VAL A 288 1.10 -4.98 6.55
CA VAL A 288 -0.05 -5.60 5.88
C VAL A 288 -0.27 -7.04 6.33
N ARG A 289 0.78 -7.73 6.77
CA ARG A 289 0.72 -9.09 7.33
C ARG A 289 -0.16 -9.18 8.58
N GLU A 290 -0.38 -8.06 9.27
CA GLU A 290 -1.01 -7.98 10.59
C GLU A 290 -2.36 -7.23 10.55
N VAL A 291 -2.83 -6.83 9.37
CA VAL A 291 -4.13 -6.14 9.25
C VAL A 291 -5.27 -7.12 9.47
N ASP A 292 -6.28 -6.75 10.24
CA ASP A 292 -7.46 -7.59 10.42
C ASP A 292 -8.43 -7.52 9.21
N LEU A 293 -9.55 -8.25 9.26
CA LEU A 293 -10.54 -8.28 8.18
C LEU A 293 -11.23 -6.92 7.96
N SER A 294 -11.52 -6.18 9.02
CA SER A 294 -12.14 -4.84 8.97
C SER A 294 -11.20 -3.81 8.35
N GLN A 295 -9.93 -3.84 8.72
CA GLN A 295 -8.84 -3.03 8.16
C GLN A 295 -8.56 -3.40 6.71
N ALA A 296 -8.58 -4.69 6.37
CA ALA A 296 -8.43 -5.15 4.99
C ALA A 296 -9.56 -4.64 4.07
N ALA A 297 -10.81 -4.73 4.54
CA ALA A 297 -11.96 -4.18 3.82
C ALA A 297 -11.87 -2.65 3.69
N MET A 298 -11.30 -1.97 4.69
CA MET A 298 -11.04 -0.54 4.64
C MET A 298 -10.01 -0.18 3.56
N LEU A 299 -8.88 -0.90 3.51
CA LEU A 299 -7.85 -0.71 2.46
C LEU A 299 -8.45 -0.95 1.06
N ALA A 300 -9.13 -2.07 0.85
CA ALA A 300 -9.81 -2.34 -0.42
C ALA A 300 -10.83 -1.23 -0.79
N GLY A 301 -11.52 -0.69 0.21
CA GLY A 301 -12.47 0.41 0.03
C GLY A 301 -11.84 1.72 -0.46
N LEU A 302 -10.61 2.00 -0.04
CA LEU A 302 -9.85 3.21 -0.40
C LEU A 302 -9.52 3.28 -1.89
N ILE A 303 -9.24 2.14 -2.54
CA ILE A 303 -8.74 2.07 -3.92
C ILE A 303 -9.58 2.92 -4.90
N ARG A 304 -10.90 2.88 -4.72
CA ARG A 304 -11.84 3.62 -5.58
C ARG A 304 -11.66 5.13 -5.51
N ASP A 305 -11.48 5.68 -4.32
CA ASP A 305 -11.34 7.11 -4.08
C ASP A 305 -10.58 7.34 -2.76
N PRO A 306 -9.23 7.33 -2.80
CA PRO A 306 -8.42 7.43 -1.60
C PRO A 306 -8.63 8.73 -0.81
N GLY A 307 -8.97 9.83 -1.50
CA GLY A 307 -9.29 11.11 -0.86
C GLY A 307 -10.74 11.19 -0.36
N GLY A 308 -11.67 10.53 -1.04
CA GLY A 308 -13.09 10.44 -0.68
C GLY A 308 -13.33 9.59 0.57
N TYR A 309 -12.56 8.52 0.74
CA TYR A 309 -12.73 7.54 1.80
C TYR A 309 -11.59 7.54 2.83
N ASN A 310 -10.75 8.58 2.88
CA ASN A 310 -9.66 8.66 3.84
C ASN A 310 -10.20 8.62 5.29
N PRO A 311 -9.89 7.57 6.08
CA PRO A 311 -10.50 7.37 7.40
C PRO A 311 -10.04 8.39 8.44
N ARG A 312 -8.88 9.03 8.22
CA ARG A 312 -8.36 10.09 9.11
C ARG A 312 -9.09 11.42 8.90
N ARG A 313 -9.62 11.66 7.70
CA ARG A 313 -10.29 12.92 7.31
C ARG A 313 -11.81 12.81 7.24
N LYS A 314 -12.32 11.64 6.88
CA LYS A 314 -13.74 11.34 6.60
C LYS A 314 -14.13 9.99 7.19
N PRO A 315 -14.12 9.85 8.53
CA PRO A 315 -14.32 8.56 9.20
C PRO A 315 -15.68 7.92 8.89
N GLU A 316 -16.75 8.71 8.80
CA GLU A 316 -18.10 8.20 8.48
C GLU A 316 -18.13 7.58 7.07
N SER A 317 -17.68 8.31 6.05
CA SER A 317 -17.63 7.81 4.67
C SER A 317 -16.71 6.60 4.53
N ALA A 318 -15.61 6.58 5.29
CA ALA A 318 -14.69 5.44 5.34
C ALA A 318 -15.36 4.18 5.89
N VAL A 319 -16.07 4.30 7.02
CA VAL A 319 -16.81 3.19 7.64
C VAL A 319 -17.92 2.68 6.73
N GLU A 320 -18.70 3.57 6.11
CA GLU A 320 -19.72 3.19 5.13
C GLU A 320 -19.11 2.41 3.95
N ARG A 321 -17.97 2.89 3.43
CA ARG A 321 -17.27 2.24 2.32
C ARG A 321 -16.70 0.89 2.70
N ARG A 322 -16.06 0.76 3.87
CA ARG A 322 -15.60 -0.52 4.43
C ARG A 322 -16.76 -1.51 4.57
N ASN A 323 -17.89 -1.08 5.13
CA ASN A 323 -19.06 -1.94 5.33
C ASN A 323 -19.66 -2.42 3.99
N LEU A 324 -19.59 -1.59 2.95
CA LEU A 324 -19.96 -1.99 1.59
C LEU A 324 -19.00 -3.05 1.02
N VAL A 325 -17.69 -2.94 1.27
CA VAL A 325 -16.73 -3.99 0.87
C VAL A 325 -17.05 -5.29 1.59
N LEU A 326 -17.25 -5.26 2.91
CA LEU A 326 -17.63 -6.44 3.70
C LEU A 326 -18.92 -7.09 3.18
N SER A 327 -19.94 -6.30 2.82
CA SER A 327 -21.18 -6.86 2.27
C SER A 327 -20.95 -7.50 0.90
N LEU A 328 -20.13 -6.88 0.03
CA LEU A 328 -19.78 -7.47 -1.26
C LEU A 328 -19.01 -8.79 -1.12
N MET A 329 -18.10 -8.88 -0.14
CA MET A 329 -17.37 -10.11 0.13
C MET A 329 -18.32 -11.23 0.59
N ARG A 330 -19.25 -10.93 1.50
CA ARG A 330 -20.28 -11.88 1.95
C ARG A 330 -21.19 -12.31 0.79
N ASP A 331 -21.69 -11.36 0.00
CA ASP A 331 -22.60 -11.64 -1.12
C ASP A 331 -21.92 -12.43 -2.25
N GLN A 332 -20.59 -12.51 -2.25
CA GLN A 332 -19.76 -13.30 -3.17
C GLN A 332 -19.21 -14.58 -2.53
N ASP A 333 -19.74 -14.99 -1.37
CA ASP A 333 -19.34 -16.19 -0.62
C ASP A 333 -17.86 -16.19 -0.17
N ARG A 334 -17.23 -15.02 -0.05
CA ARG A 334 -15.84 -14.85 0.44
C ARG A 334 -15.77 -14.69 1.96
N LEU A 335 -16.91 -14.48 2.61
CA LEU A 335 -17.04 -14.39 4.07
C LEU A 335 -18.28 -15.16 4.54
N THR A 336 -18.17 -15.77 5.70
CA THR A 336 -19.34 -16.27 6.46
C THR A 336 -20.12 -15.10 7.06
N ASP A 337 -21.41 -15.33 7.34
CA ASP A 337 -22.25 -14.34 8.05
C ASP A 337 -21.66 -13.91 9.40
N ASP A 338 -21.02 -14.84 10.12
CA ASP A 338 -20.38 -14.57 11.42
C ASP A 338 -19.13 -13.71 11.29
N GLN A 339 -18.30 -13.93 10.26
CA GLN A 339 -17.14 -13.07 9.97
C GLN A 339 -17.61 -11.66 9.55
N TYR A 340 -18.63 -11.59 8.69
CA TYR A 340 -19.24 -10.32 8.28
C TYR A 340 -19.78 -9.54 9.48
N ALA A 341 -20.56 -10.19 10.35
CA ALA A 341 -21.16 -9.55 11.51
C ALA A 341 -20.11 -9.02 12.50
N ARG A 342 -19.05 -9.79 12.77
CA ARG A 342 -17.93 -9.36 13.62
C ARG A 342 -17.19 -8.16 13.03
N ALA A 343 -16.66 -8.29 11.81
CA ALA A 343 -15.87 -7.25 11.15
C ALA A 343 -16.66 -5.95 10.92
N ARG A 344 -17.97 -6.05 10.67
CA ARG A 344 -18.82 -4.86 10.52
C ARG A 344 -18.99 -4.08 11.83
N ASN A 345 -19.07 -4.79 12.96
CA ASN A 345 -19.26 -4.20 14.28
C ASN A 345 -17.95 -3.75 14.93
N GLU A 346 -16.80 -4.19 14.41
CA GLU A 346 -15.49 -3.71 14.84
C GLU A 346 -15.35 -2.20 14.60
N LYS A 347 -14.90 -1.51 15.65
CA LYS A 347 -14.58 -0.09 15.60
C LYS A 347 -13.36 0.08 14.70
N LEU A 348 -13.46 0.95 13.69
CA LEU A 348 -12.32 1.28 12.84
C LEU A 348 -11.39 2.21 13.63
N LEU A 349 -10.32 1.64 14.17
CA LEU A 349 -9.22 2.41 14.75
C LEU A 349 -8.22 2.71 13.64
N VAL A 350 -7.84 3.97 13.56
CA VAL A 350 -6.80 4.45 12.64
C VAL A 350 -5.80 5.26 13.43
N ARG A 351 -4.55 5.19 12.99
CA ARG A 351 -3.45 5.94 13.57
C ARG A 351 -3.80 7.42 13.68
N GLY A 352 -3.50 7.98 14.85
CA GLY A 352 -3.60 9.41 15.19
C GLY A 352 -2.68 10.29 14.33
N ALA A 353 -2.30 11.47 14.84
CA ALA A 353 -1.59 12.55 14.11
C ALA A 353 -0.48 12.11 13.12
N GLU A 354 -0.23 12.92 12.09
CA GLU A 354 0.85 12.65 11.14
C GLU A 354 2.19 12.58 11.90
N SER A 355 2.85 11.42 11.90
CA SER A 355 4.30 11.39 12.14
C SER A 355 4.92 12.14 10.96
N HIS A 356 5.40 13.34 11.25
CA HIS A 356 6.10 14.13 10.26
C HIS A 356 7.47 13.48 10.10
N PHE A 357 7.85 13.12 8.87
CA PHE A 357 9.24 12.75 8.52
C PHE A 357 10.26 13.88 8.73
N ASN A 358 9.88 14.91 9.49
CA ASN A 358 10.55 16.18 9.65
C ASN A 358 10.78 16.50 11.13
N ASP A 359 10.80 15.48 12.00
CA ASP A 359 11.08 15.66 13.42
C ASP A 359 12.59 15.89 13.67
N ALA A 360 13.46 15.49 12.74
CA ALA A 360 14.92 15.66 12.84
C ALA A 360 15.63 16.15 11.54
N PRO A 361 15.18 17.25 10.90
CA PRO A 361 15.64 17.64 9.55
C PRO A 361 17.14 17.89 9.47
N TYR A 362 17.72 18.55 10.47
CA TYR A 362 19.16 18.85 10.49
C TYR A 362 20.01 17.59 10.64
N PHE A 363 19.55 16.61 11.41
CA PHE A 363 20.24 15.34 11.54
C PHE A 363 20.13 14.51 10.27
N VAL A 364 18.94 14.47 9.65
CA VAL A 364 18.75 13.80 8.36
C VAL A 364 19.63 14.44 7.27
N ASP A 365 19.72 15.76 7.20
CA ASP A 365 20.63 16.45 6.28
C ASP A 365 22.11 16.09 6.53
N TYR A 366 22.53 16.01 7.78
CA TYR A 366 23.87 15.56 8.14
C TYR A 366 24.15 14.12 7.65
N VAL A 367 23.22 13.19 7.91
CA VAL A 367 23.32 11.79 7.45
C VAL A 367 23.37 11.72 5.93
N LEU A 368 22.55 12.50 5.23
CA LEU A 368 22.54 12.57 3.78
C LEU A 368 23.87 13.06 3.20
N ARG A 369 24.48 14.08 3.83
CA ARG A 369 25.80 14.58 3.44
C ARG A 369 26.88 13.52 3.62
N GLU A 370 26.89 12.81 4.75
CA GLU A 370 27.84 11.71 4.98
C GLU A 370 27.66 10.57 3.96
N LEU A 371 26.41 10.17 3.68
CA LEU A 371 26.13 9.11 2.72
C LEU A 371 26.50 9.50 1.29
N ALA A 372 26.34 10.76 0.91
CA ALA A 372 26.68 11.26 -0.42
C ALA A 372 28.19 11.18 -0.74
N GLU A 373 29.05 11.14 0.27
CA GLU A 373 30.50 10.94 0.08
C GLU A 373 30.85 9.50 -0.31
N ARG A 374 29.99 8.53 0.05
CA ARG A 374 30.27 7.09 -0.08
C ARG A 374 29.38 6.39 -1.10
N TYR A 375 28.19 6.90 -1.35
CA TYR A 375 27.17 6.25 -2.18
C TYR A 375 26.64 7.19 -3.26
N PRO A 376 26.41 6.69 -4.49
CA PRO A 376 25.80 7.48 -5.54
C PRO A 376 24.35 7.80 -5.20
N ARG A 377 23.92 9.03 -5.47
CA ARG A 377 22.57 9.52 -5.17
C ARG A 377 21.45 8.60 -5.67
N LYS A 378 21.57 8.07 -6.88
CA LYS A 378 20.58 7.15 -7.46
C LYS A 378 20.36 5.89 -6.61
N LEU A 379 21.42 5.38 -5.98
CA LEU A 379 21.33 4.22 -5.09
C LEU A 379 20.51 4.56 -3.83
N LEU A 380 20.78 5.73 -3.24
CA LEU A 380 20.06 6.23 -2.07
C LEU A 380 18.58 6.50 -2.36
N GLU A 381 18.22 6.92 -3.58
CA GLU A 381 16.85 7.28 -3.92
C GLU A 381 15.98 6.10 -4.40
N SER A 382 16.57 4.96 -4.81
CA SER A 382 15.82 3.95 -5.59
C SER A 382 16.06 2.47 -5.25
N GLU A 383 16.99 2.14 -4.35
CA GLU A 383 17.29 0.75 -3.99
C GLU A 383 16.64 0.29 -2.67
N GLY A 384 15.84 1.13 -2.02
CA GLY A 384 15.14 0.76 -0.79
C GLY A 384 16.07 0.49 0.39
N LEU A 385 17.18 1.23 0.51
CA LEU A 385 18.14 1.03 1.59
C LEU A 385 17.49 1.33 2.94
N ARG A 386 17.92 0.59 3.96
CA ARG A 386 17.51 0.78 5.35
C ARG A 386 18.71 1.30 6.11
N ILE A 387 18.69 2.58 6.45
CA ILE A 387 19.80 3.31 7.04
C ILE A 387 19.52 3.44 8.53
N PHE A 388 20.27 2.73 9.36
CA PHE A 388 20.14 2.81 10.82
C PHE A 388 21.15 3.83 11.36
N THR A 389 20.67 4.71 12.25
CA THR A 389 21.47 5.80 12.81
C THR A 389 21.57 5.69 14.33
N THR A 390 22.38 6.54 14.93
CA THR A 390 22.54 6.62 16.39
C THR A 390 21.59 7.65 17.03
N LEU A 391 20.63 8.20 16.28
CA LEU A 391 19.76 9.25 16.79
C LEU A 391 18.79 8.71 17.85
N ASP A 392 18.84 9.29 19.05
CA ASP A 392 17.76 9.13 20.02
C ASP A 392 16.74 10.27 19.87
N MET A 393 15.54 9.91 19.41
CA MET A 393 14.44 10.86 19.22
C MET A 393 14.01 11.57 20.50
N GLN A 394 14.12 10.95 21.68
CA GLN A 394 13.77 11.62 22.93
C GLN A 394 14.77 12.73 23.27
N VAL A 395 16.06 12.49 23.04
CA VAL A 395 17.11 13.50 23.23
C VAL A 395 16.94 14.64 22.21
N GLN A 396 16.64 14.30 20.95
CA GLN A 396 16.40 15.28 19.89
C GLN A 396 15.22 16.20 20.22
N VAL A 397 14.07 15.65 20.63
CA VAL A 397 12.89 16.42 21.00
C VAL A 397 13.16 17.29 22.24
N ALA A 398 13.85 16.75 23.24
CA ALA A 398 14.22 17.53 24.43
C ALA A 398 15.16 18.70 24.09
N ALA A 399 16.14 18.50 23.21
CA ALA A 399 17.05 19.55 22.75
C ALA A 399 16.33 20.63 21.94
N GLN A 400 15.39 20.24 21.06
CA GLN A 400 14.55 21.19 20.31
C GLN A 400 13.66 22.00 21.25
N GLN A 401 13.04 21.34 22.23
CA GLN A 401 12.17 22.02 23.18
C GLN A 401 12.96 23.03 24.03
N ALA A 402 14.15 22.65 24.52
CA ALA A 402 15.02 23.56 25.24
C ALA A 402 15.36 24.81 24.41
N LEU A 403 15.67 24.65 23.12
CA LEU A 403 15.95 25.78 22.23
C LEU A 403 14.73 26.70 22.00
N ILE A 404 13.52 26.13 21.98
CA ILE A 404 12.27 26.89 21.82
C ILE A 404 11.91 27.64 23.11
N GLU A 405 12.14 27.02 24.26
CA GLU A 405 11.78 27.58 25.58
C GLU A 405 12.79 28.62 26.09
N GLY A 406 14.04 28.59 25.61
CA GLY A 406 15.10 29.56 25.94
C GLY A 406 16.09 29.03 26.95
#